data_AF-A0A964T1R7-F1
#
_entry.id   AF-A0A964T1R7-F1
#
_cell.length_a   1.000
_cell.length_b   1.000
_cell.length_c   1.000
_cell.angle_alpha   90.00
_cell.angle_beta   90.00
_cell.angle_gamma   90.00
#
_symmetry.space_group_name_H-M   'P 1'
#
loop_
_entity.id
_entity.type
_entity.pdbx_description
1 polymer ?
#
loop_
_entity_poly.entity_id
_entity_poly.type
_entity_poly.pdbx_seq_one_letter_code
_entity_poly.pdbx_strand_id
1 'polypeptide(L)'
;MILADERLLTYDELASAFGLTRRSARQFVGRKGWSRSKGSDGRARVHVPVDALYGGRPGIADTPAGTALAERVERLERELATALRERDEARVRATDLGIRAAQAKAMCEVLEARLGVAEARREGSFWSRIFRFAPA
;
A
#
# COMPACT_ATOMS: atom_id res chain seq x y z
N MET A 1 16.44 26.62 42.85
CA MET A 1 17.64 25.96 42.30
C MET A 1 17.22 24.54 41.96
N ILE A 2 16.95 24.23 40.69
CA ILE A 2 16.55 22.87 40.30
C ILE A 2 17.84 22.05 40.31
N LEU A 3 18.01 21.18 41.31
CA LEU A 3 19.00 20.12 41.25
C LEU A 3 18.55 19.21 40.11
N ALA A 4 19.12 19.39 38.93
CA ALA A 4 18.99 18.41 37.87
C ALA A 4 19.51 17.10 38.44
N ASP A 5 18.61 16.15 38.71
CA ASP A 5 19.01 14.82 39.14
C ASP A 5 19.78 14.22 37.95
N GLU A 6 21.08 13.97 38.14
CA GLU A 6 21.97 13.46 37.11
C GLU A 6 22.35 12.03 37.47
N ARG A 7 22.02 11.10 36.59
CA ARG A 7 22.36 9.70 36.76
C ARG A 7 23.69 9.40 36.09
N LEU A 8 24.65 8.88 36.85
CA LEU A 8 25.89 8.36 36.29
C LEU A 8 25.67 7.00 35.63
N LEU A 9 25.69 6.98 34.29
CA LEU A 9 25.57 5.76 33.49
C LEU A 9 26.85 5.50 32.69
N THR A 10 27.21 4.23 32.55
CA THR A 10 28.23 3.83 31.56
C THR A 10 27.66 3.92 30.14
N TYR A 11 28.53 3.93 29.13
CA TYR A 11 28.08 3.93 27.73
C TYR A 11 27.21 2.73 27.36
N ASP A 12 27.41 1.59 28.04
CA ASP A 12 26.65 0.36 27.78
C ASP A 12 25.26 0.46 28.42
N GLU A 13 25.16 0.97 29.64
CA GLU A 13 23.86 1.24 30.29
C GLU A 13 23.09 2.36 29.59
N LEU A 14 23.79 3.38 29.09
CA LEU A 14 23.21 4.44 28.26
C LEU A 14 22.70 3.89 26.93
N ALA A 15 23.48 3.00 26.29
CA ALA A 15 23.05 2.32 25.07
C ALA A 15 21.79 1.49 25.30
N SER A 16 21.72 0.73 26.39
CA SER A 16 20.54 -0.04 26.77
C SER A 16 19.33 0.86 27.10
N ALA A 17 19.54 1.94 27.85
CA ALA A 17 18.46 2.86 28.23
C ALA A 17 17.82 3.57 27.03
N PHE A 18 18.62 3.92 26.00
CA PHE A 18 18.16 4.64 24.81
C PHE A 18 17.90 3.75 23.59
N GLY A 19 18.07 2.43 23.70
CA GLY A 19 17.95 1.50 22.56
C GLY A 19 18.95 1.79 21.44
N LEU A 20 20.17 2.22 21.80
CA LEU A 20 21.24 2.59 20.88
C LEU A 20 22.34 1.53 20.86
N THR A 21 23.17 1.54 19.82
CA THR A 21 24.46 0.84 19.88
C THR A 21 25.44 1.64 20.73
N ARG A 22 26.43 0.97 21.35
CA ARG A 22 27.51 1.62 22.12
C ARG A 22 28.20 2.75 21.34
N ARG A 23 28.41 2.57 20.03
CA ARG A 23 29.02 3.57 19.15
C ARG A 23 28.11 4.80 19.00
N SER A 24 26.82 4.58 18.77
CA SER A 24 25.82 5.65 18.68
C SER A 24 25.65 6.40 20.01
N ALA A 25 25.69 5.68 21.14
CA ALA A 25 25.67 6.27 22.47
C ALA A 25 26.85 7.23 22.71
N ARG A 26 28.08 6.87 22.29
CA ARG A 26 29.24 7.78 22.37
C ARG A 26 29.04 9.06 21.55
N GLN A 27 28.52 8.93 20.32
CA GLN A 27 28.25 10.08 19.47
C GLN A 27 27.13 10.96 20.05
N PHE A 28 26.11 10.34 20.65
CA PHE A 28 24.99 11.02 21.27
C PHE A 28 25.43 11.87 22.47
N VAL A 29 26.24 11.30 23.35
CA VAL A 29 26.86 12.01 24.49
C VAL A 29 27.70 13.20 24.01
N GLY A 30 28.48 13.03 22.94
CA GLY A 30 29.25 14.13 22.34
C GLY A 30 28.38 15.25 21.78
N ARG A 31 27.28 14.92 21.10
CA ARG A 31 26.33 15.91 20.55
C ARG A 31 25.58 16.67 21.63
N LYS A 32 25.22 16.00 22.73
CA LYS A 32 24.50 16.61 23.85
C LYS A 32 25.42 17.33 24.85
N GLY A 33 26.74 17.17 24.71
CA GLY A 33 27.71 17.85 25.56
C GLY A 33 27.73 17.37 27.01
N TRP A 34 27.27 16.14 27.28
CA TRP A 34 27.16 15.64 28.65
C TRP A 34 28.53 15.40 29.30
N SER A 35 28.62 15.75 30.58
CA SER A 35 29.84 15.64 31.39
C SER A 35 30.26 14.18 31.58
N ARG A 36 31.57 13.95 31.56
CA ARG A 36 32.18 12.61 31.69
C ARG A 36 33.08 12.59 32.92
N SER A 37 32.92 11.57 33.75
CA SER A 37 33.79 11.33 34.90
C SER A 37 34.40 9.94 34.82
N LYS A 38 35.66 9.83 35.25
CA LYS A 38 36.33 8.53 35.38
C LYS A 38 35.79 7.87 36.64
N GLY A 39 35.08 6.75 36.48
CA GLY A 39 34.61 5.96 37.61
C GLY A 39 35.77 5.27 38.32
N SER A 40 35.57 4.93 39.60
CA SER A 40 36.55 4.20 40.41
C SER A 40 36.97 2.85 39.79
N ASP A 41 36.11 2.27 38.95
CA ASP A 41 36.33 1.01 38.23
C ASP A 41 37.16 1.18 36.93
N GLY A 42 37.73 2.37 36.70
CA GLY A 42 38.47 2.71 35.47
C GLY A 42 37.59 2.93 34.23
N ARG A 43 36.27 2.76 34.33
CA ARG A 43 35.30 2.99 33.24
C ARG A 43 34.82 4.44 33.21
N ALA A 44 34.62 4.97 32.00
CA ALA A 44 34.00 6.29 31.82
C ALA A 44 32.50 6.23 32.15
N ARG A 45 32.07 7.08 33.08
CA ARG A 45 30.66 7.31 33.41
C ARG A 45 30.24 8.67 32.88
N VAL A 46 29.04 8.72 32.34
CA VAL A 46 28.43 9.92 31.78
C VAL A 46 27.37 10.41 32.73
N HIS A 47 27.40 11.70 33.07
CA HIS A 47 26.34 12.34 33.83
C HIS A 47 25.17 12.60 32.89
N VAL A 48 24.12 11.81 33.06
CA VAL A 48 22.91 11.89 32.23
C VAL A 48 21.81 12.56 33.04
N PRO A 49 21.33 13.75 32.66
CA PRO A 49 20.16 14.35 33.29
C PRO A 49 18.99 13.38 33.23
N VAL A 50 18.31 13.16 34.36
CA VAL A 50 17.20 12.22 34.47
C VAL A 50 16.05 12.59 33.51
N ASP A 51 15.83 13.88 33.26
CA ASP A 51 14.90 14.37 32.24
C ASP A 51 15.22 13.84 30.83
N ALA A 52 16.50 13.66 30.51
CA ALA A 52 16.89 13.12 29.21
C ALA A 52 16.65 11.61 29.10
N LEU A 53 16.61 10.87 30.21
CA LEU A 53 16.26 9.44 30.20
C LEU A 53 14.76 9.23 29.96
N TYR A 54 13.92 10.15 30.45
CA TYR A 54 12.47 10.09 30.27
C TYR A 54 11.97 10.84 29.02
N GLY A 55 12.76 11.77 28.48
CA GLY A 55 12.42 12.61 27.33
C GLY A 55 12.38 11.92 25.98
N GLY A 56 12.51 10.60 25.94
CA GLY A 56 12.42 9.81 24.70
C GLY A 56 13.60 10.02 23.75
N ARG A 57 13.92 8.98 22.99
CA ARG A 57 14.80 9.09 21.84
C ARG A 57 14.17 10.15 20.91
N PRO A 58 14.90 11.15 20.37
CA PRO A 58 14.37 11.91 19.25
C PRO A 58 14.08 10.89 18.16
N GLY A 59 12.80 10.66 17.90
CA GLY A 59 12.38 9.72 16.87
C GLY A 59 12.90 10.25 15.55
N ILE A 60 13.13 9.38 14.57
CA ILE A 60 13.39 9.84 13.21
C ILE A 60 12.27 10.83 12.79
N ALA A 61 11.04 10.59 13.26
CA ALA A 61 9.87 11.44 13.12
C ALA A 61 10.06 12.92 13.52
N ASP A 62 10.89 13.21 14.53
CA ASP A 62 11.11 14.59 15.02
C ASP A 62 12.21 15.33 14.24
N THR A 63 12.85 14.66 13.30
CA THR A 63 13.85 15.27 12.42
C THR A 63 13.18 15.78 11.14
N PRO A 64 13.70 16.84 10.49
CA PRO A 64 13.18 17.29 9.20
C PRO A 64 13.23 16.21 8.12
N ALA A 65 14.13 15.22 8.27
CA ALA A 65 14.17 14.04 7.40
C ALA A 65 13.00 13.08 7.67
N GLY A 66 12.56 12.92 8.93
CA GLY A 66 11.40 12.12 9.28
C GLY A 66 10.08 12.77 8.88
N THR A 67 9.97 14.09 9.00
CA THR A 67 8.78 14.82 8.49
C THR A 67 8.68 14.69 6.98
N ALA A 68 9.79 14.88 6.25
CA ALA A 68 9.83 14.70 4.79
C ALA A 68 9.52 13.24 4.37
N LEU A 69 9.96 12.25 5.15
CA LEU A 69 9.61 10.85 4.92
C LEU A 69 8.12 10.59 5.15
N ALA A 70 7.55 11.13 6.23
CA ALA A 70 6.12 10.99 6.54
C ALA A 70 5.26 11.62 5.43
N GLU A 71 5.60 12.82 4.97
CA GLU A 71 4.93 13.47 3.83
C GLU A 71 5.04 12.64 2.55
N ARG A 72 6.20 12.01 2.32
CA ARG A 72 6.38 11.13 1.15
C ARG A 72 5.54 9.87 1.25
N VAL A 73 5.46 9.25 2.43
CA VAL A 73 4.61 8.08 2.68
C VAL A 73 3.16 8.45 2.44
N GLU A 74 2.68 9.55 3.01
CA GLU A 74 1.30 10.01 2.82
C GLU A 74 0.99 10.29 1.35
N ARG A 75 1.92 10.90 0.62
CA ARG A 75 1.79 11.11 -0.82
C ARG A 75 1.66 9.77 -1.58
N LEU A 76 2.51 8.80 -1.27
CA LEU A 76 2.48 7.48 -1.90
C LEU A 76 1.19 6.72 -1.57
N GLU A 77 0.67 6.83 -0.35
CA GLU A 77 -0.60 6.24 0.03
C GLU A 77 -1.78 6.83 -0.75
N ARG A 78 -1.78 8.15 -0.97
CA ARG A 78 -2.78 8.81 -1.83
C ARG A 78 -2.66 8.36 -3.28
N GLU A 79 -1.45 8.29 -3.83
CA GLU A 79 -1.19 7.79 -5.19
C GLU A 79 -1.69 6.33 -5.34
N LEU A 80 -1.40 5.48 -4.35
CA LEU A 80 -1.85 4.09 -4.34
C LEU A 80 -3.38 3.98 -4.25
N ALA A 81 -4.03 4.79 -3.41
CA ALA A 81 -5.48 4.80 -3.30
C ALA A 81 -6.16 5.19 -4.62
N THR A 82 -5.60 6.17 -5.35
CA THR A 82 -6.10 6.56 -6.67
C THR A 82 -5.92 5.43 -7.69
N ALA A 83 -4.72 4.84 -7.75
CA ALA A 83 -4.43 3.74 -8.69
C ALA A 83 -5.33 2.51 -8.45
N LEU A 84 -5.62 2.19 -7.18
CA LEU A 84 -6.53 1.10 -6.83
C LEU A 84 -7.96 1.37 -7.31
N ARG A 85 -8.46 2.60 -7.12
CA ARG A 85 -9.79 3.00 -7.64
C ARG A 85 -9.87 2.88 -9.15
N GLU A 86 -8.88 3.41 -9.86
CA GLU A 86 -8.83 3.35 -11.33
C GLU A 86 -8.81 1.90 -11.83
N ARG A 87 -8.05 1.02 -11.18
CA ARG A 87 -8.01 -0.41 -11.47
C ARG A 87 -9.37 -1.07 -11.27
N ASP A 88 -10.02 -0.79 -10.15
CA ASP A 88 -11.30 -1.43 -9.81
C ASP A 88 -12.41 -0.96 -10.75
N GLU A 89 -12.44 0.32 -11.11
CA GLU A 89 -13.32 0.83 -12.15
C GLU A 89 -13.03 0.20 -13.51
N ALA A 90 -11.76 0.04 -13.89
CA ALA A 90 -11.38 -0.61 -15.14
C ALA A 90 -11.84 -2.07 -15.18
N ARG A 91 -11.74 -2.78 -14.05
CA ARG A 91 -12.25 -4.16 -13.91
C ARG A 91 -13.76 -4.21 -14.08
N VAL A 92 -14.50 -3.30 -13.42
CA VAL A 92 -15.96 -3.20 -13.59
C VAL A 92 -16.32 -2.95 -15.06
N ARG A 93 -15.66 -1.98 -15.71
CA ARG A 93 -15.87 -1.70 -17.15
C ARG A 93 -15.58 -2.93 -18.02
N ALA A 94 -14.49 -3.65 -17.76
CA ALA A 94 -14.15 -4.85 -18.51
C ALA A 94 -15.19 -5.97 -18.33
N THR A 95 -15.71 -6.17 -17.10
CA THR A 95 -16.76 -7.15 -16.86
C THR A 95 -18.08 -6.79 -17.53
N ASP A 96 -18.49 -5.52 -17.49
CA ASP A 96 -19.71 -5.03 -18.14
C ASP A 96 -19.62 -5.17 -19.67
N LEU A 97 -18.48 -4.79 -20.26
CA LEU A 97 -18.23 -4.99 -21.68
C LEU A 97 -18.24 -6.49 -22.05
N GLY A 98 -17.66 -7.35 -21.20
CA GLY A 98 -17.69 -8.80 -21.40
C GLY A 98 -19.12 -9.37 -21.39
N ILE A 99 -19.95 -8.93 -20.44
CA ILE A 99 -21.37 -9.30 -20.37
C ILE A 99 -22.12 -8.83 -21.61
N ARG A 100 -21.94 -7.57 -22.03
CA ARG A 100 -22.61 -7.02 -23.23
C ARG A 100 -22.17 -7.72 -24.51
N ALA A 101 -20.89 -8.04 -24.64
CA ALA A 101 -20.39 -8.80 -25.78
C ALA A 101 -21.00 -10.21 -25.83
N ALA A 102 -21.11 -10.89 -24.68
CA ALA A 102 -21.77 -12.19 -24.59
C ALA A 102 -23.27 -12.10 -24.95
N GLN A 103 -23.98 -11.08 -24.47
CA GLN A 103 -25.38 -10.84 -24.82
C GLN A 103 -25.57 -10.55 -26.31
N ALA A 104 -24.72 -9.72 -26.90
CA ALA A 104 -24.77 -9.42 -28.33
C ALA A 104 -24.53 -10.68 -29.17
N LYS A 105 -23.53 -11.49 -28.79
CA LYS A 105 -23.26 -12.77 -29.45
C LYS A 105 -24.47 -13.71 -29.39
N ALA A 106 -25.06 -13.89 -28.20
CA ALA A 106 -26.25 -14.72 -28.03
C ALA A 106 -27.44 -14.20 -28.86
N MET A 107 -27.61 -12.88 -28.96
CA MET A 107 -28.66 -12.28 -29.78
C MET A 107 -28.43 -12.56 -31.28
N CYS A 108 -27.20 -12.42 -31.78
CA CYS A 108 -26.85 -12.75 -33.16
C CYS A 108 -27.15 -14.22 -33.46
N GLU A 109 -26.73 -15.15 -32.60
CA GLU A 109 -26.99 -16.59 -32.74
C GLU A 109 -28.51 -16.89 -32.81
N VAL A 110 -29.32 -16.23 -31.98
CA VAL A 110 -30.78 -16.37 -32.00
C VAL A 110 -31.38 -15.83 -33.31
N LEU A 111 -30.89 -14.69 -33.80
CA LEU A 111 -31.37 -14.09 -35.04
C LEU A 111 -31.01 -14.96 -36.25
N GLU A 112 -29.80 -15.48 -36.30
CA GLU A 112 -29.34 -16.41 -37.34
C GLU A 112 -30.19 -17.68 -37.36
N ALA A 113 -30.45 -18.28 -36.19
CA ALA A 113 -31.32 -19.45 -36.10
C ALA A 113 -32.74 -19.15 -36.59
N ARG A 114 -33.30 -17.98 -36.24
CA ARG A 114 -34.63 -17.56 -36.71
C ARG A 114 -34.67 -17.32 -38.21
N LEU A 115 -33.61 -16.73 -38.76
CA LEU A 115 -33.48 -16.48 -40.19
C LEU A 115 -33.44 -17.80 -40.95
N GLY A 116 -32.60 -18.75 -40.52
CA GLY A 116 -32.53 -20.09 -41.14
C GLY A 116 -33.85 -20.85 -41.09
N VAL A 117 -34.60 -20.78 -39.97
CA VAL A 117 -35.95 -21.39 -39.88
C VAL A 117 -36.93 -20.71 -40.85
N ALA A 118 -36.87 -19.38 -40.99
CA ALA A 118 -37.75 -18.65 -41.91
C ALA A 118 -37.44 -18.96 -43.38
N GLU A 119 -36.16 -19.09 -43.72
CA GLU A 119 -35.70 -19.48 -45.06
C GLU A 119 -36.13 -20.90 -45.40
N ALA A 120 -35.89 -21.88 -44.52
CA ALA A 120 -36.34 -23.25 -44.70
C ALA A 120 -37.87 -23.36 -44.86
N ARG A 121 -38.64 -22.55 -44.12
CA ARG A 121 -40.10 -22.45 -44.28
C ARG A 121 -40.50 -21.88 -45.65
N ARG A 122 -39.78 -20.88 -46.15
CA ARG A 122 -40.04 -20.30 -47.48
C ARG A 122 -39.73 -21.30 -48.59
N GLU A 123 -38.60 -21.99 -48.52
CA GLU A 123 -38.22 -23.02 -49.49
C GLU A 123 -39.20 -24.20 -49.49
N GLY A 124 -39.57 -24.70 -48.32
CA GLY A 124 -40.58 -25.75 -48.20
C GLY A 124 -41.94 -25.33 -48.76
N SER A 125 -42.37 -24.08 -48.49
CA SER A 125 -43.60 -23.51 -49.05
C SER A 125 -43.53 -23.32 -50.57
N PHE A 126 -42.37 -22.90 -51.08
CA PHE A 126 -42.11 -22.75 -52.50
C PHE A 126 -42.21 -24.09 -53.23
N TRP A 127 -41.52 -25.13 -52.76
CA TRP A 127 -41.60 -26.47 -53.34
C TRP A 127 -42.99 -27.07 -53.21
N SER A 128 -43.67 -26.92 -52.06
CA SER A 128 -45.05 -27.38 -51.89
C SER A 128 -46.01 -26.73 -52.89
N ARG A 129 -45.82 -25.44 -53.22
CA ARG A 129 -46.61 -24.74 -54.23
C ARG A 129 -46.34 -25.29 -55.64
N ILE A 130 -45.09 -25.57 -55.98
CA ILE A 130 -44.72 -26.14 -57.29
C ILE A 130 -45.33 -27.54 -57.46
N PHE A 131 -45.13 -28.43 -56.48
CA PHE A 131 -45.60 -29.82 -56.58
C PHE A 131 -47.12 -29.97 -56.47
N ARG A 132 -47.84 -28.96 -55.94
CA ARG A 132 -49.32 -28.95 -55.93
C ARG A 132 -49.94 -28.76 -57.32
N PHE A 133 -49.19 -28.26 -58.30
CA PHE A 133 -49.66 -28.05 -59.68
C PHE A 133 -49.11 -29.07 -60.69
N ALA A 134 -48.40 -30.10 -60.25
CA ALA A 134 -47.94 -31.17 -61.15
C ALA A 134 -49.12 -32.13 -61.46
N PRO A 135 -49.53 -32.30 -62.73
CA PRO A 135 -50.55 -33.29 -63.08
C PRO A 135 -50.00 -34.71 -62.95
N ALA A 136 -50.91 -35.64 -62.60
CA ALA A 136 -50.64 -37.08 -62.44
C ALA A 136 -50.29 -37.79 -63.75
#